data_AF-E7QP24-F1
#
_entry.id   AF-E7QP24-F1
#
_cell.length_a   1.000
_cell.length_b   1.000
_cell.length_c   1.000
_cell.angle_alpha   90.00
_cell.angle_beta   90.00
_cell.angle_gamma   90.00
#
_symmetry.space_group_name_H-M   'P 1'
#
loop_
_entity.id
_entity.type
_entity.pdbx_description
1 polymer ?
#
loop_
_entity_poly.entity_id
_entity_poly.type
_entity_poly.pdbx_seq_one_letter_code
_entity_poly.pdbx_strand_id
1 'polypeptide(L)' 'MASVDDDGETERLVIADVSRDDAWICMRVSDTAALPNWR' A
#
# COMPACT_ATOMS: atom_id res chain seq x y z
N MET A 1 2.31 2.93 9.18
CA MET A 1 2.55 4.17 8.40
C MET A 1 2.57 3.75 6.94
N ALA A 2 1.72 4.32 6.08
CA ALA A 2 1.70 4.02 4.64
C ALA A 2 2.05 5.30 3.88
N SER A 3 3.02 5.22 2.97
CA SER A 3 3.43 6.32 2.08
C SER A 3 3.05 5.91 0.66
N VAL A 4 2.40 6.80 -0.07
CA VAL A 4 2.12 6.63 -1.50
C VAL A 4 3.29 7.26 -2.25
N ASP A 5 3.92 6.49 -3.13
CA ASP A 5 4.99 6.95 -4.01
C ASP A 5 4.34 7.54 -5.27
N ASP A 6 4.50 8.85 -5.48
CA ASP A 6 3.85 9.62 -6.56
C ASP A 6 4.83 9.86 -7.72
N ASP A 7 5.48 8.78 -8.17
CA ASP A 7 6.25 8.76 -9.43
C ASP A 7 5.28 8.56 -10.61
N GLY A 8 4.38 9.54 -10.77
CA GLY A 8 3.72 9.95 -12.00
C GLY A 8 2.73 9.03 -12.73
N GLU A 9 2.81 7.69 -12.63
CA GLU A 9 2.00 6.84 -13.51
C GLU A 9 1.32 5.63 -12.84
N THR A 10 1.61 5.29 -11.59
CA THR A 10 0.87 4.20 -10.90
C THR A 10 0.95 4.31 -9.38
N GLU A 11 -0.17 4.65 -8.74
CA GLU A 11 -0.31 4.59 -7.28
C GLU A 11 -0.14 3.14 -6.78
N ARG A 12 0.71 2.96 -5.77
CA ARG A 12 0.99 1.66 -5.14
C ARG A 12 0.64 1.66 -3.66
N LEU A 13 0.05 0.57 -3.20
CA LEU A 13 -0.17 0.27 -1.80
C LEU A 13 0.99 -0.59 -1.28
N VAL A 14 1.66 -0.12 -0.24
CA VAL A 14 2.71 -0.85 0.47
C VAL A 14 2.26 -1.17 1.89
N ILE A 15 2.31 -2.45 2.27
CA ILE A 15 2.03 -2.91 3.64
C ILE A 15 3.27 -3.62 4.16
N ALA A 16 3.82 -3.12 5.26
CA ALA A 16 5.00 -3.68 5.92
C ALA A 16 4.66 -4.11 7.35
N ASP A 17 5.13 -5.29 7.75
CA ASP A 17 5.14 -5.73 9.13
C ASP A 17 6.35 -5.09 9.83
N VAL A 18 6.09 -4.27 10.85
CA VAL A 18 7.13 -3.55 11.58
C VAL A 18 7.88 -4.42 12.60
N SER A 19 7.42 -5.65 12.83
CA SER A 19 8.04 -6.59 13.78
C SER A 19 9.13 -7.45 13.16
N ARG A 20 9.24 -7.47 11.82
CA ARG A 20 10.16 -8.35 11.09
C ARG A 20 10.76 -7.64 9.89
N ASP A 21 12.08 -7.68 9.79
CA ASP A 21 12.78 -7.17 8.63
C ASP A 21 12.34 -7.88 7.34
N ASP A 22 12.31 -7.12 6.25
CA ASP A 22 11.95 -7.57 4.89
C ASP A 22 10.56 -8.22 4.75
N ALA A 23 9.68 -8.09 5.75
CA ALA A 23 8.30 -8.58 5.68
C ALA A 23 7.36 -7.50 5.14
N TRP A 24 7.26 -7.38 3.82
CA TRP A 24 6.39 -6.39 3.17
C TRP A 24 5.76 -6.93 1.87
N ILE A 25 4.64 -6.30 1.48
CA ILE A 25 3.97 -6.52 0.21
C ILE A 25 3.70 -5.19 -0.49
N CYS A 26 3.69 -5.21 -1.82
CA CYS A 26 3.38 -4.05 -2.65
C CYS A 26 2.48 -4.47 -3.81
N MET A 27 1.44 -3.68 -4.07
CA MET A 27 0.49 -3.90 -5.17
C MET A 27 0.00 -2.57 -5.74
N ARG A 28 -0.60 -2.58 -6.94
CA ARG A 28 -1.26 -1.39 -7.47
C ARG A 28 -2.51 -1.10 -6.67
N VAL A 29 -2.80 0.18 -6.42
CA VAL A 29 -4.04 0.56 -5.75
C VAL A 29 -5.28 0.07 -6.50
N SER A 30 -5.23 0.03 -7.83
CA SER A 30 -6.31 -0.51 -8.69
C SER A 30 -6.65 -1.98 -8.42
N ASP A 31 -5.71 -2.76 -7.89
CA ASP A 31 -5.89 -4.19 -7.62
C ASP A 31 -6.37 -4.43 -6.18
N THR A 32 -6.50 -3.37 -5.37
CA THR A 32 -6.94 -3.45 -3.97
C THR A 32 -8.45 -3.39 -3.85
N ALA A 33 -9.00 -4.11 -2.87
CA ALA A 33 -10.40 -3.96 -2.51
C ALA A 33 -10.62 -2.57 -1.88
N ALA A 34 -11.45 -1.74 -2.51
CA ALA A 34 -11.88 -0.48 -1.93
C ALA A 34 -12.66 -0.76 -0.63
N LEU A 35 -12.16 -0.24 0.48
CA LEU A 35 -12.83 -0.33 1.77
C LEU A 35 -13.84 0.81 1.82
N PRO A 36 -15.16 0.53 1.85
CA PRO A 36 -16.16 1.59 1.89
C PRO A 36 -16.00 2.35 3.21
N ASN A 37 -15.45 3.56 3.09
CA ASN A 37 -15.43 4.62 4.08
C ASN A 37 -15.21 4.12 5.52
N TRP A 38 -14.02 3.57 5.80
CA TRP A 38 -13.60 3.36 7.18
C TRP A 38 -13.57 4.70 7.91
N ARG A 39 -14.53 4.87 8.82
CA ARG A 39 -14.71 6.04 9.68
C ARG A 39 -14.46 5.64 11.13
#